data_AF-A0A3C1X9Q0-F1
#
_entry.id   AF-A0A3C1X9Q0-F1
#
_cell.length_a   1.000
_cell.length_b   1.000
_cell.length_c   1.000
_cell.angle_alpha   90.00
_cell.angle_beta   90.00
_cell.angle_gamma   90.00
#
_symmetry.space_group_name_H-M   'P 1'
#
loop_
_entity.id
_entity.type
_entity.pdbx_description
1 polymer ?
#
loop_
_entity_poly.entity_id
_entity_poly.type
_entity_poly.pdbx_seq_one_letter_code
_entity_poly.pdbx_strand_id
1 'polypeptide(L)'
;MGESGQRAGLQFRELPAIVRSMTLRIISGKYRRRLLKTPSDDSTRPYTDRVRQMTFDRLAAFLPGAKVADIFAGVGTMGMEALSRGAASCVFFEAGNDVHQLLRENVATIAPDARAICWKTDVRKTSFRPRGGDDCIPYSLIFFDPPYRIAEQIRARGTLAPVLKLLARDTLSTPDAIMVLRTPEHFDEPEVAG
;
A
#
# COMPACT_ATOMS: atom_id res chain seq x y z
N MET A 1 -60.65 24.18 -5.06
CA MET A 1 -59.44 25.01 -4.86
C MET A 1 -58.98 24.76 -3.43
N GLY A 2 -57.82 24.12 -3.25
CA GLY A 2 -57.19 23.92 -1.94
C GLY A 2 -57.13 22.47 -1.45
N GLU A 3 -56.24 21.66 -2.01
CA GLU A 3 -55.62 20.54 -1.29
C GLU A 3 -54.58 21.12 -0.30
N SER A 4 -54.56 20.65 0.94
CA SER A 4 -53.35 20.73 1.78
C SER A 4 -53.31 19.54 2.72
N GLY A 5 -52.58 18.52 2.25
CA GLY A 5 -52.34 17.27 2.96
C GLY A 5 -51.54 17.45 4.24
N GLN A 6 -51.90 16.64 5.24
CA GLN A 6 -51.01 16.25 6.32
C GLN A 6 -49.73 15.64 5.75
N ARG A 7 -48.56 16.14 6.18
CA ARG A 7 -47.33 15.35 6.21
C ARG A 7 -46.67 15.49 7.57
N ALA A 8 -46.68 14.40 8.32
CA ALA A 8 -45.96 14.24 9.56
C ALA A 8 -44.46 14.45 9.31
N GLY A 9 -43.86 15.38 10.05
CA GLY A 9 -42.43 15.65 10.01
C GLY A 9 -41.64 14.52 10.67
N LEU A 10 -41.08 13.62 9.86
CA LEU A 10 -40.00 12.74 10.29
C LEU A 10 -38.71 13.57 10.40
N GLN A 11 -38.32 13.93 11.63
CA GLN A 11 -36.99 14.44 11.90
C GLN A 11 -35.97 13.32 11.70
N PHE A 12 -35.26 13.34 10.58
CA PHE A 12 -34.06 12.54 10.40
C PHE A 12 -32.97 13.10 11.31
N ARG A 13 -32.69 12.42 12.42
CA ARG A 13 -31.41 12.61 13.14
C ARG A 13 -30.35 11.89 12.33
N GLU A 14 -29.46 12.63 11.69
CA GLU A 14 -28.21 12.08 11.18
C GLU A 14 -27.44 11.47 12.36
N LEU A 15 -27.32 10.15 12.36
CA LEU A 15 -26.41 9.47 13.27
C LEU A 15 -24.99 9.75 12.76
N PRO A 16 -24.05 10.20 13.61
CA PRO A 16 -22.66 10.34 13.19
C PRO A 16 -22.20 9.00 12.62
N ALA A 17 -21.56 9.03 11.45
CA ALA A 17 -20.97 7.86 10.83
C ALA A 17 -20.19 7.11 11.91
N ILE A 18 -20.57 5.86 12.18
CA ILE A 18 -19.83 5.00 13.08
C ILE A 18 -18.47 4.78 12.42
N VAL A 19 -17.51 5.65 12.73
CA VAL A 19 -16.10 5.46 12.41
C VAL A 19 -15.68 4.28 13.26
N ARG A 20 -15.85 3.06 12.71
CA ARG A 20 -15.15 1.90 13.21
C ARG A 20 -13.69 2.25 13.06
N SER A 21 -13.03 2.62 14.16
CA SER A 21 -11.57 2.60 14.27
C SER A 21 -11.12 1.24 13.76
N MET A 22 -10.72 1.17 12.48
CA MET A 22 -10.18 -0.03 11.89
C MET A 22 -8.76 -0.13 12.44
N THR A 23 -8.62 -0.76 13.60
CA THR A 23 -7.30 -1.00 14.17
C THR A 23 -6.49 -1.83 13.17
N LEU A 24 -5.55 -1.17 12.50
CA LEU A 24 -4.66 -1.83 11.55
C LEU A 24 -3.70 -2.73 12.31
N ARG A 25 -3.64 -3.99 11.89
CA ARG A 25 -2.75 -5.00 12.48
C ARG A 25 -2.14 -5.90 11.42
N ILE A 26 -1.02 -6.51 11.77
CA ILE A 26 -0.42 -7.61 10.99
C ILE A 26 -1.27 -8.87 11.17
N ILE A 27 -1.58 -9.55 10.07
CA ILE A 27 -2.59 -10.62 10.05
C ILE A 27 -1.96 -11.99 10.29
N SER A 28 -0.81 -12.27 9.67
CA SER A 28 -0.10 -13.55 9.78
C SER A 28 1.42 -13.38 9.83
N GLY A 29 2.14 -14.48 10.04
CA GLY A 29 3.60 -14.52 10.07
C GLY A 29 4.24 -14.14 11.40
N LYS A 30 5.54 -13.84 11.37
CA LYS A 30 6.40 -13.55 12.54
C LYS A 30 5.87 -12.43 13.42
N TYR A 31 5.26 -11.40 12.82
CA TYR A 31 4.80 -10.19 13.49
C TYR A 31 3.28 -10.14 13.68
N ARG A 32 2.59 -11.28 13.52
CA ARG A 32 1.13 -11.42 13.64
C ARG A 32 0.55 -10.73 14.88
N ARG A 33 -0.63 -10.09 14.70
CA ARG A 33 -1.43 -9.34 15.70
C ARG A 33 -0.80 -8.04 16.22
N ARG A 34 0.42 -7.68 15.83
CA ARG A 34 0.98 -6.36 16.17
C ARG A 34 0.17 -5.26 15.49
N LEU A 35 -0.12 -4.21 16.24
CA LEU A 35 -0.90 -3.07 15.77
C LEU A 35 0.04 -2.05 15.11
N LEU A 36 -0.37 -1.52 13.97
CA LEU A 36 0.29 -0.39 13.33
C LEU A 36 -0.28 0.91 13.90
N LYS A 37 0.61 1.87 14.18
CA LYS A 37 0.20 3.26 14.35
C LYS A 37 -0.33 3.80 13.04
N THR A 38 -1.40 4.58 13.11
CA THR A 38 -2.08 5.20 11.96
C THR A 38 -2.18 6.70 12.17
N PRO A 39 -2.28 7.48 11.08
CA PRO A 39 -2.66 8.89 11.18
C PRO A 39 -4.02 9.04 11.87
N SER A 40 -4.25 10.19 12.47
CA SER A 40 -5.54 10.54 13.11
C SER A 40 -6.62 10.91 12.09
N ASP A 41 -6.24 11.23 10.85
CA ASP A 41 -7.16 11.59 9.78
C ASP A 41 -7.61 10.37 8.96
N ASP A 42 -8.90 10.33 8.64
CA ASP A 42 -9.57 9.23 7.93
C ASP A 42 -9.31 9.27 6.40
N SER A 43 -8.19 9.89 5.98
CA SER A 43 -7.91 10.23 4.58
C SER A 43 -7.59 9.03 3.70
N THR A 44 -7.39 7.85 4.30
CA THR A 44 -7.17 6.59 3.58
C THR A 44 -8.12 5.51 4.11
N ARG A 45 -8.77 4.79 3.19
CA ARG A 45 -9.54 3.59 3.54
C ARG A 45 -8.64 2.38 3.38
N PRO A 46 -8.09 1.83 4.48
CA PRO A 46 -7.17 0.69 4.38
C PRO A 46 -7.87 -0.52 3.77
N TYR A 47 -7.08 -1.42 3.20
CA TYR A 47 -7.58 -2.76 2.89
C TYR A 47 -8.17 -3.41 4.14
N THR A 48 -9.34 -4.03 3.99
CA THR A 48 -9.86 -4.90 5.06
C THR A 48 -8.89 -6.05 5.31
N ASP A 49 -8.88 -6.58 6.54
CA ASP A 49 -8.08 -7.76 6.87
C ASP A 49 -8.35 -8.91 5.90
N ARG A 50 -9.61 -9.06 5.46
CA ARG A 50 -10.00 -10.09 4.50
C ARG A 50 -9.31 -9.90 3.14
N VAL A 51 -9.33 -8.69 2.59
CA VAL A 51 -8.69 -8.42 1.29
C VAL A 51 -7.18 -8.61 1.39
N ARG A 52 -6.54 -8.08 2.44
CA ARG A 52 -5.10 -8.32 2.67
C ARG A 52 -4.78 -9.81 2.78
N GLN A 53 -5.55 -10.56 3.59
CA GLN A 53 -5.34 -11.99 3.74
C GLN A 53 -5.44 -12.71 2.38
N MET A 54 -6.48 -12.45 1.59
CA MET A 54 -6.65 -13.04 0.26
C MET A 54 -5.50 -12.68 -0.69
N THR A 55 -5.04 -11.43 -0.67
CA THR A 55 -3.88 -11.01 -1.47
C THR A 55 -2.64 -11.81 -1.07
N PHE A 56 -2.33 -11.90 0.22
CA PHE A 56 -1.15 -12.62 0.68
C PHE A 56 -1.26 -14.14 0.58
N ASP A 57 -2.46 -14.71 0.58
CA ASP A 57 -2.68 -16.13 0.31
C ASP A 57 -2.30 -16.48 -1.14
N ARG A 58 -2.62 -15.60 -2.10
CA ARG A 58 -2.19 -15.74 -3.50
C ARG A 58 -0.68 -15.57 -3.67
N LEU A 59 -0.05 -14.75 -2.83
CA LEU A 59 1.39 -14.48 -2.89
C LEU A 59 2.22 -15.48 -2.07
N ALA A 60 1.61 -16.43 -1.36
CA ALA A 60 2.28 -17.23 -0.33
C ALA A 60 3.56 -17.93 -0.82
N ALA A 61 3.55 -18.46 -2.05
CA ALA A 61 4.71 -19.14 -2.64
C ALA A 61 5.87 -18.19 -3.02
N PHE A 62 5.59 -16.90 -3.21
CA PHE A 62 6.55 -15.91 -3.69
C PHE A 62 7.16 -15.06 -2.56
N LEU A 63 6.64 -15.17 -1.33
CA LEU A 63 7.09 -14.35 -0.19
C LEU A 63 8.43 -14.79 0.41
N PRO A 64 8.72 -16.08 0.61
CA PRO A 64 9.98 -16.48 1.23
C PRO A 64 11.18 -15.96 0.44
N GLY A 65 12.02 -15.15 1.09
CA GLY A 65 13.21 -14.58 0.46
C GLY A 65 12.95 -13.39 -0.47
N ALA A 66 11.69 -12.95 -0.62
CA ALA A 66 11.35 -11.86 -1.54
C ALA A 66 12.05 -10.54 -1.17
N LYS A 67 12.48 -9.81 -2.20
CA LYS A 67 12.92 -8.41 -2.07
C LYS A 67 11.76 -7.52 -2.49
N VAL A 68 11.16 -6.83 -1.53
CA VAL A 68 9.88 -6.17 -1.71
C VAL A 68 10.05 -4.66 -1.91
N ALA A 69 9.30 -4.09 -2.84
CA ALA A 69 9.08 -2.65 -2.92
C ALA A 69 7.61 -2.32 -2.59
N ASP A 70 7.38 -1.46 -1.60
CA ASP A 70 6.06 -0.93 -1.27
C ASP A 70 6.01 0.54 -1.70
N ILE A 71 5.50 0.79 -2.92
CA ILE A 71 5.70 2.04 -3.67
C ILE A 71 4.88 3.21 -3.08
N PHE A 72 3.76 2.89 -2.45
CA PHE A 72 2.91 3.87 -1.75
C PHE A 72 2.66 3.33 -0.35
N ALA A 73 3.75 3.24 0.42
CA ALA A 73 3.78 2.45 1.64
C ALA A 73 2.75 2.91 2.69
N GLY A 74 2.45 4.20 2.74
CA GLY A 74 1.69 4.77 3.85
C GLY A 74 2.37 4.42 5.17
N VAL A 75 1.62 3.86 6.10
CA VAL A 75 2.15 3.36 7.39
C VAL A 75 2.82 1.99 7.33
N GLY A 76 2.99 1.42 6.12
CA GLY A 76 3.72 0.18 5.87
C GLY A 76 2.87 -1.09 5.87
N THR A 77 1.57 -0.97 5.64
CA THR A 77 0.62 -2.09 5.83
C THR A 77 0.95 -3.32 4.98
N MET A 78 1.28 -3.14 3.70
CA MET A 78 1.57 -4.24 2.78
C MET A 78 2.99 -4.76 2.98
N GLY A 79 3.99 -3.88 2.95
CA GLY A 79 5.38 -4.28 3.15
C GLY A 79 5.65 -4.96 4.50
N MET A 80 5.01 -4.52 5.59
CA MET A 80 5.14 -5.17 6.90
C MET A 80 4.50 -6.56 6.94
N GLU A 81 3.37 -6.75 6.25
CA GLU A 81 2.74 -8.06 6.13
C GLU A 81 3.63 -9.01 5.31
N ALA A 82 4.32 -8.50 4.27
CA ALA A 82 5.29 -9.27 3.50
C ALA A 82 6.50 -9.69 4.34
N LEU A 83 7.10 -8.76 5.10
CA LEU A 83 8.19 -9.05 6.05
C LEU A 83 7.76 -10.08 7.09
N SER A 84 6.55 -9.94 7.63
CA SER A 84 6.00 -10.90 8.59
C SER A 84 5.93 -12.32 8.00
N ARG A 85 5.65 -12.44 6.70
CA ARG A 85 5.48 -13.72 5.98
C ARG A 85 6.75 -14.25 5.33
N GLY A 86 7.92 -13.67 5.64
CA GLY A 86 9.21 -14.22 5.26
C GLY A 86 9.90 -13.54 4.08
N ALA A 87 9.44 -12.38 3.64
CA ALA A 87 10.22 -11.54 2.73
C ALA A 87 11.60 -11.24 3.35
N ALA A 88 12.65 -11.30 2.52
CA ALA A 88 14.02 -11.03 2.95
C ALA A 88 14.23 -9.55 3.26
N SER A 89 13.61 -8.67 2.48
CA SER A 89 13.69 -7.22 2.69
C SER A 89 12.48 -6.48 2.16
N CYS A 90 12.28 -5.25 2.65
CA CYS A 90 11.27 -4.35 2.11
C CYS A 90 11.78 -2.91 2.06
N VAL A 91 11.66 -2.28 0.89
CA VAL A 91 11.86 -0.84 0.70
C VAL A 91 10.50 -0.18 0.65
N PHE A 92 10.23 0.69 1.61
CA PHE A 92 8.99 1.44 1.73
C PHE A 92 9.20 2.86 1.17
N PHE A 93 8.37 3.25 0.20
CA PHE A 93 8.40 4.56 -0.42
C PHE A 93 7.21 5.39 0.08
N GLU A 94 7.49 6.52 0.74
CA GLU A 94 6.45 7.41 1.27
C GLU A 94 6.89 8.87 1.11
N ALA A 95 5.99 9.74 0.64
CA ALA A 95 6.31 11.15 0.38
C ALA A 95 5.93 12.06 1.57
N GLY A 96 4.84 11.74 2.27
CA GLY A 96 4.28 12.52 3.36
C GLY A 96 5.18 12.46 4.60
N ASN A 97 5.50 13.62 5.17
CA ASN A 97 6.39 13.70 6.34
C ASN A 97 5.85 12.93 7.54
N ASP A 98 4.59 13.20 7.91
CA ASP A 98 4.02 12.70 9.16
C ASP A 98 3.73 11.19 9.05
N VAL A 99 3.27 10.76 7.86
CA VAL A 99 3.06 9.34 7.54
C VAL A 99 4.39 8.58 7.49
N HIS A 100 5.45 9.18 6.92
CA HIS A 100 6.79 8.57 6.90
C HIS A 100 7.36 8.40 8.30
N GLN A 101 7.12 9.35 9.20
CA GLN A 101 7.53 9.22 10.60
C GLN A 101 6.80 8.05 11.29
N LEU A 102 5.48 7.93 11.10
CA LEU A 102 4.70 6.79 11.60
C LEU A 102 5.17 5.45 11.02
N LEU A 103 5.48 5.41 9.73
CA LEU A 103 6.04 4.24 9.06
C LEU A 103 7.36 3.80 9.71
N ARG A 104 8.29 4.74 9.94
CA ARG A 104 9.56 4.44 10.63
C ARG A 104 9.34 3.87 12.02
N GLU A 105 8.42 4.45 12.77
CA GLU A 105 8.07 3.96 14.12
C GLU A 105 7.47 2.56 14.07
N ASN A 106 6.56 2.29 13.13
CA ASN A 106 5.97 0.96 12.95
C ASN A 106 7.04 -0.07 12.61
N VAL A 107 7.92 0.21 11.65
CA VAL A 107 9.01 -0.70 11.29
C VAL A 107 9.92 -0.95 12.50
N ALA A 108 10.37 0.09 13.20
CA ALA A 108 11.27 -0.03 14.33
C ALA A 108 10.66 -0.80 15.52
N THR A 109 9.34 -0.68 15.74
CA THR A 109 8.67 -1.32 16.90
C THR A 109 8.17 -2.72 16.61
N ILE A 110 7.70 -2.98 15.38
CA ILE A 110 7.08 -4.25 15.01
C ILE A 110 8.11 -5.22 14.45
N ALA A 111 9.04 -4.73 13.62
CA ALA A 111 10.02 -5.54 12.91
C ALA A 111 11.46 -4.99 13.04
N PRO A 112 11.98 -4.79 14.27
CA PRO A 112 13.30 -4.20 14.49
C PRO A 112 14.45 -4.98 13.82
N ASP A 113 14.29 -6.30 13.68
CA ASP A 113 15.32 -7.17 13.10
C ASP A 113 15.14 -7.39 11.58
N ALA A 114 14.11 -6.79 10.97
CA ALA A 114 13.86 -6.96 9.54
C ALA A 114 14.76 -6.05 8.72
N ARG A 115 15.18 -6.53 7.54
CA ARG A 115 15.88 -5.69 6.56
C ARG A 115 14.87 -4.75 5.88
N ALA A 116 14.67 -3.59 6.48
CA ALA A 116 13.69 -2.61 6.01
C ALA A 116 14.33 -1.23 5.77
N ILE A 117 13.93 -0.57 4.68
CA ILE A 117 14.34 0.81 4.37
C ILE A 117 13.09 1.67 4.24
N CYS A 118 12.91 2.64 5.14
CA CYS A 118 11.85 3.65 5.04
C CYS A 118 12.36 4.87 4.26
N TRP A 119 12.13 4.89 2.95
CA TRP A 119 12.62 5.95 2.07
C TRP A 119 11.58 7.05 1.86
N LYS A 120 11.89 8.24 2.38
CA LYS A 120 11.08 9.43 2.15
C LYS A 120 11.33 9.98 0.74
N THR A 121 10.40 9.78 -0.19
CA THR A 121 10.57 10.22 -1.60
C THR A 121 9.25 10.31 -2.36
N ASP A 122 9.21 11.16 -3.40
CA ASP A 122 8.12 11.17 -4.38
C ASP A 122 8.44 10.13 -5.46
N VAL A 123 7.55 9.16 -5.64
CA VAL A 123 7.72 8.05 -6.59
C VAL A 123 7.87 8.51 -8.04
N ARG A 124 7.41 9.71 -8.39
CA ARG A 124 7.56 10.28 -9.74
C ARG A 124 8.95 10.87 -9.99
N LYS A 125 9.75 11.03 -8.94
CA LYS A 125 11.08 11.66 -8.97
C LYS A 125 12.19 10.76 -8.43
N THR A 126 11.87 9.52 -8.08
CA THR A 126 12.81 8.58 -7.47
C THR A 126 13.44 7.64 -8.49
N SER A 127 14.67 7.20 -8.22
CA SER A 127 15.36 6.17 -9.01
C SER A 127 14.96 4.74 -8.63
N PHE A 128 14.19 4.57 -7.54
CA PHE A 128 13.88 3.27 -6.92
C PHE A 128 15.10 2.50 -6.40
N ARG A 129 16.25 3.18 -6.27
CA ARG A 129 17.49 2.64 -5.67
C ARG A 129 17.81 3.36 -4.35
N PRO A 130 17.37 2.85 -3.20
CA PRO A 130 17.65 3.50 -1.92
C PRO A 130 19.14 3.45 -1.60
N ARG A 131 19.69 4.54 -1.07
CA ARG A 131 21.07 4.57 -0.60
C ARG A 131 21.26 3.51 0.49
N GLY A 132 22.28 2.66 0.31
CA GLY A 132 22.59 1.58 1.25
C GLY A 132 21.57 0.44 1.23
N GLY A 133 20.85 0.26 0.11
CA GLY A 133 19.90 -0.83 -0.11
C GLY A 133 20.18 -1.63 -1.38
N ASP A 134 21.44 -1.73 -1.79
CA ASP A 134 21.84 -2.52 -2.98
C ASP A 134 21.51 -4.01 -2.80
N ASP A 135 21.53 -4.50 -1.56
CA ASP A 135 21.08 -5.84 -1.18
C ASP A 135 19.55 -6.01 -1.23
N CYS A 136 18.78 -4.92 -1.28
CA CYS A 136 17.32 -4.93 -1.37
C CYS A 136 16.77 -4.93 -2.80
N ILE A 137 17.65 -4.94 -3.81
CA ILE A 137 17.30 -5.04 -5.24
C ILE A 137 18.05 -6.22 -5.89
N PRO A 138 17.64 -6.70 -7.09
CA PRO A 138 16.38 -6.38 -7.77
C PRO A 138 15.14 -6.83 -6.98
N TYR A 139 14.03 -6.12 -7.14
CA TYR A 139 12.75 -6.45 -6.51
C TYR A 139 12.12 -7.67 -7.19
N SER A 140 11.60 -8.60 -6.40
CA SER A 140 10.83 -9.75 -6.89
C SER A 140 9.33 -9.63 -6.59
N LEU A 141 8.94 -8.68 -5.73
CA LEU A 141 7.56 -8.38 -5.42
C LEU A 141 7.37 -6.87 -5.22
N ILE A 142 6.39 -6.29 -5.91
CA ILE A 142 6.12 -4.85 -5.88
C ILE A 142 4.66 -4.62 -5.54
N PHE A 143 4.38 -3.87 -4.49
CA PHE A 143 3.05 -3.36 -4.18
C PHE A 143 2.90 -1.94 -4.73
N PHE A 144 1.89 -1.73 -5.56
CA PHE A 144 1.58 -0.45 -6.19
C PHE A 144 0.12 -0.08 -5.86
N ASP A 145 -0.08 0.53 -4.69
CA ASP A 145 -1.39 0.96 -4.18
C ASP A 145 -1.43 2.49 -4.00
N PRO A 146 -1.52 3.27 -5.09
CA PRO A 146 -1.59 4.72 -5.00
C PRO A 146 -2.88 5.19 -4.32
N PRO A 147 -2.87 6.34 -3.62
CA PRO A 147 -4.08 6.97 -3.08
C PRO A 147 -5.17 7.15 -4.15
N TYR A 148 -6.45 6.97 -3.77
CA TYR A 148 -7.61 7.01 -4.70
C TYR A 148 -7.60 8.21 -5.67
N ARG A 149 -7.21 9.40 -5.20
CA ARG A 149 -7.17 10.63 -6.01
C ARG A 149 -6.25 10.53 -7.23
N ILE A 150 -5.28 9.62 -7.18
CA ILE A 150 -4.30 9.38 -8.25
C ILE A 150 -4.33 7.94 -8.77
N ALA A 151 -5.25 7.08 -8.29
CA ALA A 151 -5.35 5.69 -8.73
C ALA A 151 -5.80 5.54 -10.20
N GLU A 152 -6.60 6.48 -10.71
CA GLU A 152 -6.95 6.57 -12.14
C GLU A 152 -5.72 6.81 -13.03
N GLN A 153 -4.60 7.27 -12.46
CA GLN A 153 -3.37 7.60 -13.20
C GLN A 153 -2.49 6.37 -13.48
N ILE A 154 -2.88 5.16 -13.03
CA ILE A 154 -2.18 3.90 -13.30
C ILE A 154 -2.39 3.43 -14.76
N ARG A 155 -3.43 3.90 -15.44
CA ARG A 155 -3.74 3.54 -16.84
C ARG A 155 -2.58 3.83 -17.80
N ALA A 156 -2.57 3.19 -18.97
CA ALA A 156 -1.52 3.29 -19.99
C ALA A 156 -1.02 4.72 -20.33
N ARG A 157 -1.90 5.73 -20.28
CA ARG A 157 -1.56 7.15 -20.55
C ARG A 157 -1.56 8.03 -19.30
N GLY A 158 -1.70 7.46 -18.12
CA GLY A 158 -1.71 8.17 -16.85
C GLY A 158 -0.30 8.52 -16.37
N THR A 159 -0.22 9.47 -15.45
CA THR A 159 1.04 10.00 -14.92
C THR A 159 1.87 8.99 -14.11
N LEU A 160 1.32 7.82 -13.77
CA LEU A 160 2.05 6.74 -13.11
C LEU A 160 2.56 5.66 -14.08
N ALA A 161 2.14 5.66 -15.35
CA ALA A 161 2.65 4.72 -16.35
C ALA A 161 4.20 4.76 -16.49
N PRO A 162 4.86 5.93 -16.52
CA PRO A 162 6.34 5.98 -16.56
C PRO A 162 6.99 5.34 -15.33
N VAL A 163 6.33 5.40 -14.17
CA VAL A 163 6.84 4.80 -12.92
C VAL A 163 6.82 3.27 -13.03
N LEU A 164 5.72 2.71 -13.55
CA LEU A 164 5.60 1.26 -13.77
C LEU A 164 6.66 0.76 -14.76
N LYS A 165 6.87 1.48 -15.87
CA LYS A 165 7.93 1.16 -16.86
C LYS A 165 9.33 1.22 -16.25
N LEU A 166 9.60 2.19 -15.39
CA LEU A 166 10.89 2.28 -14.71
C LEU A 166 11.09 1.09 -13.76
N LEU A 167 10.08 0.77 -12.94
CA LEU A 167 10.11 -0.37 -12.01
C LEU A 167 10.29 -1.70 -12.73
N ALA A 168 9.75 -1.87 -13.94
CA ALA A 168 9.86 -3.11 -14.71
C ALA A 168 11.24 -3.37 -15.31
N ARG A 169 12.17 -2.40 -15.27
CA ARG A 169 13.53 -2.59 -15.80
C ARG A 169 14.26 -3.69 -15.03
N ASP A 170 14.99 -4.53 -15.75
CA ASP A 170 15.85 -5.61 -15.23
C ASP A 170 16.87 -5.16 -14.18
N THR A 171 17.30 -3.91 -14.26
CA THR A 171 18.22 -3.34 -13.27
C THR A 171 17.56 -3.13 -11.90
N LEU A 172 16.22 -3.03 -11.85
CA LEU A 172 15.42 -2.76 -10.65
C LEU A 172 14.59 -3.95 -10.20
N SER A 173 14.14 -4.80 -11.13
CA SER A 173 13.27 -5.94 -10.84
C SER A 173 13.76 -7.21 -11.49
N THR A 174 13.47 -8.35 -10.86
CA THR A 174 13.77 -9.66 -11.45
C THR A 174 12.90 -9.90 -12.69
N PRO A 175 13.33 -10.75 -13.64
CA PRO A 175 12.52 -11.05 -14.83
C PRO A 175 11.13 -11.63 -14.54
N ASP A 176 10.98 -12.26 -13.37
CA ASP A 176 9.76 -12.90 -12.87
C ASP A 176 9.06 -12.09 -11.76
N ALA A 177 9.43 -10.81 -11.60
CA ALA A 177 8.89 -9.97 -10.54
C ALA A 177 7.37 -9.83 -10.64
N ILE A 178 6.70 -9.99 -9.51
CA ILE A 178 5.25 -9.84 -9.42
C ILE A 178 4.92 -8.41 -9.00
N MET A 179 4.07 -7.74 -9.79
CA MET A 179 3.55 -6.42 -9.43
C MET A 179 2.07 -6.51 -9.09
N VAL A 180 1.73 -6.14 -7.86
CA VAL A 180 0.36 -6.10 -7.35
C VAL A 180 -0.15 -4.68 -7.46
N LEU A 181 -1.05 -4.45 -8.41
CA LEU A 181 -1.68 -3.16 -8.65
C LEU A 181 -3.02 -3.09 -7.91
N ARG A 182 -3.26 -1.98 -7.20
CA ARG A 182 -4.62 -1.62 -6.78
C ARG A 182 -5.16 -0.57 -7.73
N THR A 183 -6.22 -0.93 -8.45
CA THR A 183 -6.81 -0.07 -9.47
C THR A 183 -8.26 0.26 -9.12
N PRO A 184 -8.82 1.33 -9.70
CA PRO A 184 -10.26 1.51 -9.81
C PRO A 184 -10.92 0.34 -10.57
N GLU A 185 -12.25 0.22 -10.51
CA GLU A 185 -13.03 -0.90 -11.08
C GLU A 185 -12.79 -1.16 -12.58
N HIS A 186 -12.33 -0.15 -13.35
CA HIS A 186 -11.92 -0.28 -14.75
C HIS A 186 -10.43 0.02 -14.92
N PHE A 187 -9.66 -1.00 -15.32
CA PHE A 187 -8.22 -0.95 -15.55
C PHE A 187 -7.86 -1.40 -16.96
N ASP A 188 -7.27 -0.48 -17.74
CA ASP A 188 -6.57 -0.82 -18.97
C ASP A 188 -5.09 -0.97 -18.63
N GLU A 189 -4.56 -2.17 -18.83
CA GLU A 189 -3.15 -2.48 -18.54
C GLU A 189 -2.20 -1.53 -19.28
N PRO A 190 -1.23 -0.92 -18.59
CA PRO A 190 -0.21 -0.14 -19.26
C PRO A 190 0.67 -1.08 -20.09
N GLU A 191 1.03 -0.66 -21.31
CA GLU A 191 2.06 -1.35 -22.09
C GLU A 191 3.39 -1.28 -21.35
N VAL A 192 3.72 -2.34 -20.61
CA VAL A 192 5.03 -2.54 -20.01
C VAL A 192 5.87 -3.31 -21.02
N ALA A 193 6.42 -2.59 -22.00
CA ALA A 193 7.40 -3.18 -22.91
C ALA A 193 8.69 -3.48 -22.13
N GLY A 194 9.14 -4.74 -22.20
CA GLY A 194 10.45 -5.18 -21.71
C GLY A 194 11.61 -4.55 -22.48
#